data_AF-A0A1M5DYS0-F1
#
_entry.id   AF-A0A1M5DYS0-F1
#
_cell.length_a   1.000
_cell.length_b   1.000
_cell.length_c   1.000
_cell.angle_alpha   90.00
_cell.angle_beta   90.00
_cell.angle_gamma   90.00
#
_symmetry.space_group_name_H-M   'P 1'
#
loop_
_entity.id
_entity.type
_entity.pdbx_description
1 polymer ?
#
loop_
_entity_poly.entity_id
_entity_poly.type
_entity_poly.pdbx_seq_one_letter_code
_entity_poly.pdbx_strand_id
1 'polypeptide(L)'
;MTDLAKRFRKELGLRISPCYEALLKHHNEHLSSDPLTEPGWIPGVGNADFAIGTTQTFRSLFEDFPAPWIVIGYGGKKLIEKIGEEIDVYLALDVTDDSIHRVDSLGKRSPEAPHFRRWLAHKLARSLWERTHESHLFVAGASSEKAVKELRDRLMHLHREKALELEALAVLRRDSSGVLEVRHVHHVSVREAAAGGVAGFLLGSLLLHPVLGAAIGAAAGAVAGEEEFSLRHAGLEDDFIKELACTVLPDTWALLVLAKEVRIGPVLEELKGVGVKVLVTSLSKRGEERLREALEGKEDGGNRDSAGE
;
A
#
# COMPACT_ATOMS: atom_id res chain seq x y z
N MET A 1 -10.13 14.78 -19.77
CA MET A 1 -9.87 15.58 -18.56
C MET A 1 -11.15 15.73 -17.78
N THR A 2 -11.13 15.29 -16.53
CA THR A 2 -12.22 15.48 -15.56
C THR A 2 -12.45 16.96 -15.24
N ASP A 3 -13.62 17.28 -14.68
CA ASP A 3 -13.91 18.64 -14.19
C ASP A 3 -12.90 19.09 -13.11
N LEU A 4 -12.51 18.17 -12.23
CA LEU A 4 -11.46 18.38 -11.23
C LEU A 4 -10.11 18.72 -11.87
N ALA A 5 -9.65 17.96 -12.87
CA ALA A 5 -8.38 18.28 -13.54
C ALA A 5 -8.39 19.64 -14.26
N LYS A 6 -9.54 20.09 -14.77
CA LYS A 6 -9.69 21.45 -15.31
C LYS A 6 -9.54 22.49 -14.20
N ARG A 7 -10.11 22.24 -13.03
CA ARG A 7 -10.00 23.12 -11.86
C ARG A 7 -8.55 23.28 -11.38
N PHE A 8 -7.79 22.19 -11.25
CA PHE A 8 -6.35 22.28 -10.90
C PHE A 8 -5.55 23.10 -11.92
N ARG A 9 -5.83 22.94 -13.22
CA ARG A 9 -5.19 23.76 -14.26
C ARG A 9 -5.55 25.23 -14.14
N LYS A 10 -6.81 25.54 -13.88
CA LYS A 10 -7.31 26.91 -13.76
C LYS A 10 -6.75 27.61 -12.52
N GLU A 11 -6.81 26.95 -11.37
CA GLU A 11 -6.52 27.57 -10.07
C GLU A 11 -5.03 27.49 -9.68
N LEU A 12 -4.29 26.46 -10.13
CA LEU A 12 -2.87 26.27 -9.80
C LEU A 12 -1.92 26.36 -11.00
N GLY A 13 -2.45 26.41 -12.23
CA GLY A 13 -1.63 26.34 -13.45
C GLY A 13 -1.04 24.96 -13.72
N LEU A 14 -1.47 23.92 -13.00
CA LEU A 14 -0.86 22.59 -13.04
C LEU A 14 -1.73 21.56 -13.76
N ARG A 15 -1.07 20.59 -14.40
CA ARG A 15 -1.68 19.32 -14.79
C ARG A 15 -1.34 18.30 -13.70
N ILE A 16 -2.36 17.77 -13.05
CA ILE A 16 -2.19 16.70 -12.06
C ILE A 16 -1.83 15.38 -12.75
N SER A 17 -1.11 14.51 -12.05
CA SER A 17 -0.73 13.21 -12.57
C SER A 17 -1.95 12.29 -12.78
N PRO A 18 -1.89 11.32 -13.70
CA PRO A 18 -3.02 10.41 -13.94
C PRO A 18 -3.45 9.64 -12.69
N CYS A 19 -2.51 9.24 -11.84
CA CYS A 19 -2.81 8.54 -10.59
C CYS A 19 -3.53 9.44 -9.58
N TYR A 20 -3.13 10.71 -9.47
CA TYR A 20 -3.80 11.65 -8.57
C TYR A 20 -5.16 12.12 -9.12
N GLU A 21 -5.27 12.31 -10.44
CA GLU A 21 -6.58 12.57 -11.10
C GLU A 21 -7.55 11.43 -10.84
N ALA A 22 -7.10 10.19 -10.98
CA ALA A 22 -7.93 9.03 -10.66
C ALA A 22 -8.36 9.04 -9.19
N LEU A 23 -7.48 9.41 -8.25
CA LEU A 23 -7.84 9.42 -6.82
C LEU A 23 -9.02 10.35 -6.56
N LEU A 24 -8.87 11.58 -7.04
CA LEU A 24 -9.87 12.62 -6.86
C LEU A 24 -11.16 12.29 -7.63
N LYS A 25 -11.07 11.80 -8.87
CA LYS A 25 -12.26 11.46 -9.66
C LYS A 25 -13.20 10.48 -8.93
N HIS A 26 -12.67 9.60 -8.09
CA HIS A 26 -13.45 8.54 -7.45
C HIS A 26 -13.74 8.74 -5.98
N HIS A 27 -12.92 9.52 -5.29
CA HIS A 27 -13.01 9.61 -3.84
C HIS A 27 -13.03 11.03 -3.33
N ASN A 28 -12.99 12.05 -4.19
CA ASN A 28 -12.98 13.45 -3.75
C ASN A 28 -14.07 13.78 -2.72
N GLU A 29 -15.29 13.26 -2.90
CA GLU A 29 -16.42 13.50 -1.97
C GLU A 29 -16.27 12.79 -0.61
N HIS A 30 -15.41 11.76 -0.54
CA HIS A 30 -15.15 10.98 0.68
C HIS A 30 -13.80 11.34 1.32
N LEU A 31 -12.99 12.15 0.64
CA LEU A 31 -11.77 12.74 1.20
C LEU A 31 -12.13 14.01 1.97
N SER A 32 -11.32 14.33 2.99
CA SER A 32 -11.61 15.47 3.85
C SER A 32 -11.19 16.79 3.21
N SER A 33 -12.01 17.83 3.34
CA SER A 33 -11.59 19.21 3.08
C SER A 33 -10.74 19.79 4.20
N ASP A 34 -10.76 19.17 5.39
CA ASP A 34 -9.91 19.52 6.52
C ASP A 34 -9.34 18.26 7.20
N PRO A 35 -8.32 17.60 6.60
CA PRO A 35 -7.71 16.40 7.13
C PRO A 35 -6.95 16.62 8.46
N LEU A 36 -6.88 17.85 8.99
CA LEU A 36 -6.26 18.15 10.28
C LEU A 36 -7.23 17.86 11.42
N THR A 37 -8.50 18.20 11.26
CA THR A 37 -9.53 18.07 12.30
C THR A 37 -10.52 16.95 12.00
N GLU A 38 -10.79 16.69 10.72
CA GLU A 38 -11.78 15.72 10.27
C GLU A 38 -11.11 14.66 9.39
N PRO A 39 -10.84 13.45 9.91
CA PRO A 39 -10.20 12.40 9.13
C PRO A 39 -11.14 11.92 8.01
N GLY A 40 -10.68 12.04 6.76
CA GLY A 40 -11.38 11.53 5.59
C GLY A 40 -11.28 10.01 5.43
N TRP A 41 -11.85 9.49 4.34
CA TRP A 41 -11.82 8.05 4.02
C TRP A 41 -10.39 7.48 3.98
N ILE A 42 -9.43 8.26 3.47
CA ILE A 42 -8.01 7.97 3.57
C ILE A 42 -7.41 8.96 4.60
N PRO A 43 -7.05 8.51 5.81
CA PRO A 43 -6.55 9.38 6.86
C PRO A 43 -5.36 10.23 6.40
N GLY A 44 -5.49 11.54 6.60
CA GLY A 44 -4.47 12.51 6.23
C GLY A 44 -4.42 12.86 4.74
N VAL A 45 -5.26 12.30 3.86
CA VAL A 45 -5.34 12.75 2.46
C VAL A 45 -6.53 13.69 2.29
N GLY A 46 -6.27 14.85 1.69
CA GLY A 46 -7.27 15.87 1.44
C GLY A 46 -7.97 15.71 0.10
N ASN A 47 -9.18 16.27 0.00
CA ASN A 47 -9.90 16.42 -1.25
C ASN A 47 -9.32 17.55 -2.12
N ALA A 48 -9.93 17.82 -3.27
CA ALA A 48 -9.50 18.86 -4.20
C ALA A 48 -9.58 20.28 -3.60
N ASP A 49 -10.55 20.55 -2.72
CA ASP A 49 -10.67 21.86 -2.07
C ASP A 49 -9.49 22.12 -1.14
N PHE A 50 -9.19 21.13 -0.28
CA PHE A 50 -7.98 21.14 0.53
C PHE A 50 -6.73 21.32 -0.34
N ALA A 51 -6.58 20.46 -1.36
CA ALA A 51 -5.35 20.44 -2.13
C ALA A 51 -5.09 21.76 -2.87
N ILE A 52 -6.11 22.36 -3.47
CA ILE A 52 -5.98 23.65 -4.15
C ILE A 52 -5.75 24.77 -3.14
N GLY A 53 -6.59 24.88 -2.11
CA GLY A 53 -6.53 25.96 -1.13
C GLY A 53 -5.23 25.96 -0.35
N THR A 54 -4.81 24.81 0.17
CA THR A 54 -3.56 24.69 0.92
C THR A 54 -2.34 24.91 0.03
N THR A 55 -2.35 24.44 -1.23
CA THR A 55 -1.25 24.74 -2.15
C THR A 55 -1.12 26.24 -2.43
N GLN A 56 -2.24 26.96 -2.61
CA GLN A 56 -2.22 28.42 -2.78
C GLN A 56 -1.67 29.12 -1.53
N THR A 57 -2.08 28.70 -0.34
CA THR A 57 -1.55 29.21 0.94
C THR A 57 -0.05 28.96 1.07
N PHE A 58 0.45 27.76 0.74
CA PHE A 58 1.88 27.50 0.80
C PHE A 58 2.68 28.37 -0.19
N ARG A 59 2.16 28.57 -1.40
CA ARG A 59 2.79 29.45 -2.40
C ARG A 59 2.77 30.92 -2.01
N SER A 60 1.80 31.38 -1.21
CA SER A 60 1.77 32.76 -0.72
C SER A 60 2.68 32.97 0.49
N LEU A 61 2.86 31.95 1.32
CA LEU A 61 3.73 31.99 2.51
C LEU A 61 5.20 31.77 2.17
N PHE A 62 5.52 30.95 1.17
CA PHE A 62 6.88 30.55 0.82
C PHE A 62 7.16 30.83 -0.66
N GLU A 63 7.92 31.90 -0.95
CA GLU A 63 8.27 32.31 -2.32
C GLU A 63 9.02 31.21 -3.09
N ASP A 64 9.78 30.37 -2.39
CA ASP A 64 10.58 29.29 -2.96
C ASP A 64 9.84 27.93 -2.95
N PHE A 65 8.52 27.92 -2.68
CA PHE A 65 7.72 26.70 -2.77
C PHE A 65 7.71 26.18 -4.22
N PRO A 66 8.01 24.88 -4.46
CA PRO A 66 8.20 24.41 -5.82
C PRO A 66 6.90 24.53 -6.64
N ALA A 67 7.01 25.18 -7.80
CA ALA A 67 5.91 25.33 -8.73
C ALA A 67 5.20 24.01 -9.12
N PRO A 68 5.88 22.85 -9.33
CA PRO A 68 5.18 21.62 -9.67
C PRO A 68 4.51 20.92 -8.48
N TRP A 69 4.69 21.40 -7.24
CA TRP A 69 4.18 20.71 -6.07
C TRP A 69 2.74 21.09 -5.74
N ILE A 70 2.01 20.10 -5.26
CA ILE A 70 0.64 20.23 -4.75
C ILE A 70 0.63 19.64 -3.34
N VAL A 71 0.14 20.40 -2.36
CA VAL A 71 -0.11 19.88 -1.02
C VAL A 71 -1.36 19.01 -1.09
N ILE A 72 -1.23 17.70 -0.88
CA ILE A 72 -2.30 16.70 -1.06
C ILE A 72 -2.83 16.14 0.26
N GLY A 73 -2.21 16.46 1.39
CA GLY A 73 -2.64 15.93 2.67
C GLY A 73 -1.92 16.47 3.90
N TYR A 74 -2.35 15.98 5.06
CA TYR A 74 -1.78 16.22 6.38
C TYR A 74 -0.99 14.99 6.87
N GLY A 75 0.24 15.23 7.29
CA GLY A 75 1.22 14.24 7.74
C GLY A 75 1.35 14.13 9.27
N GLY A 76 0.58 14.90 10.04
CA GLY A 76 0.61 14.94 11.50
C GLY A 76 1.41 16.11 12.07
N LYS A 77 1.68 16.06 13.37
CA LYS A 77 2.52 17.04 14.08
C LYS A 77 3.94 16.53 14.27
N LYS A 78 4.87 17.47 14.39
CA LYS A 78 6.27 17.22 14.73
C LYS A 78 6.70 18.17 15.83
N LEU A 79 7.27 17.62 16.91
CA LEU A 79 7.88 18.40 17.98
C LEU A 79 9.24 18.96 17.52
N ILE A 80 9.46 20.26 17.72
CA ILE A 80 10.76 20.89 17.58
C ILE A 80 11.40 20.97 18.97
N GLU A 81 12.26 19.99 19.28
CA GLU A 81 12.88 19.86 20.61
C GLU A 81 13.60 21.12 21.09
N LYS A 82 14.17 21.91 20.17
CA LYS A 82 14.90 23.15 20.50
C LYS A 82 14.00 24.25 21.08
N ILE A 83 12.71 24.25 20.77
CA ILE A 83 11.77 25.30 21.19
C ILE A 83 10.55 24.74 21.94
N GLY A 84 10.39 23.41 22.01
CA GLY A 84 9.29 22.76 22.73
C GLY A 84 7.92 22.91 22.05
N GLU A 85 7.88 23.32 20.78
CA GLU A 85 6.63 23.54 20.05
C GLU A 85 6.34 22.43 19.04
N GLU A 86 5.06 22.12 18.87
CA GLU A 86 4.58 21.22 17.81
C GLU A 86 4.24 22.03 16.56
N ILE A 87 4.76 21.59 15.42
CA ILE A 87 4.45 22.16 14.12
C ILE A 87 3.71 21.15 13.24
N ASP A 88 2.86 21.67 12.38
CA ASP A 88 2.12 20.88 11.41
C ASP A 88 3.02 20.44 10.26
N VAL A 89 2.85 19.18 9.85
CA VAL A 89 3.53 18.57 8.71
C VAL A 89 2.49 18.19 7.69
N TYR A 90 2.72 18.57 6.44
CA TYR A 90 1.87 18.30 5.29
C TYR A 90 2.57 17.35 4.32
N LEU A 91 1.79 16.78 3.40
CA LEU A 91 2.25 15.91 2.34
C LEU A 91 2.09 16.62 1.00
N ALA A 92 3.17 16.71 0.23
CA ALA A 92 3.18 17.32 -1.09
C ALA A 92 3.52 16.28 -2.18
N LEU A 93 2.80 16.35 -3.29
CA LEU A 93 3.02 15.57 -4.50
C LEU A 93 3.75 16.44 -5.52
N ASP A 94 4.90 15.97 -6.01
CA ASP A 94 5.51 16.51 -7.22
C ASP A 94 4.84 15.88 -8.46
N VAL A 95 4.16 16.70 -9.26
CA VAL A 95 3.44 16.21 -10.44
C VAL A 95 4.36 15.86 -11.62
N THR A 96 5.66 16.14 -11.53
CA THR A 96 6.62 15.85 -12.61
C THR A 96 7.12 14.41 -12.57
N ASP A 97 7.33 13.86 -11.37
CA ASP A 97 7.88 12.51 -11.16
C ASP A 97 7.05 11.63 -10.22
N ASP A 98 5.89 12.11 -9.76
CA ASP A 98 5.00 11.47 -8.80
C ASP A 98 5.64 11.21 -7.42
N SER A 99 6.72 11.90 -7.06
CA SER A 99 7.34 11.77 -5.74
C SER A 99 6.53 12.47 -4.64
N ILE A 100 6.60 11.95 -3.42
CA ILE A 100 5.93 12.50 -2.24
C ILE A 100 6.96 13.06 -1.29
N HIS A 101 6.68 14.26 -0.79
CA HIS A 101 7.50 15.02 0.13
C HIS A 101 6.69 15.40 1.36
N ARG A 102 7.37 15.57 2.49
CA ARG A 102 6.85 16.28 3.65
C ARG A 102 7.22 17.75 3.56
N VAL A 103 6.27 18.61 3.90
CA VAL A 103 6.49 20.05 4.04
C VAL A 103 5.92 20.48 5.38
N ASP A 104 6.75 21.03 6.27
CA ASP A 104 6.24 21.56 7.53
C ASP A 104 5.72 23.00 7.41
N SER A 105 5.01 23.47 8.45
CA SER A 105 4.46 24.83 8.52
C SER A 105 5.52 25.93 8.56
N LEU A 106 6.81 25.56 8.59
CA LEU A 106 7.95 26.47 8.46
C LEU A 106 8.59 26.41 7.06
N GLY A 107 8.01 25.67 6.12
CA GLY A 107 8.45 25.56 4.73
C GLY A 107 9.59 24.57 4.50
N LYS A 108 10.05 23.87 5.54
CA LYS A 108 11.12 22.88 5.43
C LYS A 108 10.58 21.62 4.77
N ARG A 109 11.35 21.11 3.81
CA ARG A 109 10.98 19.99 2.94
C ARG A 109 11.85 18.76 3.21
N SER A 110 11.28 17.58 3.05
CA SER A 110 12.00 16.31 3.13
C SER A 110 11.30 15.23 2.31
N PRO A 111 12.03 14.25 1.75
CA PRO A 111 11.42 13.18 0.97
C PRO A 111 10.58 12.26 1.88
N GLU A 112 9.42 11.80 1.37
CA GLU A 112 8.55 10.82 2.03
C GLU A 112 8.49 9.49 1.27
N ALA A 113 8.26 9.54 -0.05
CA ALA A 113 8.20 8.36 -0.89
C ALA A 113 8.55 8.67 -2.35
N PRO A 114 9.18 7.73 -3.08
CA PRO A 114 9.60 7.98 -4.47
C PRO A 114 8.44 7.97 -5.47
N HIS A 115 7.31 7.31 -5.15
CA HIS A 115 6.16 7.20 -6.05
C HIS A 115 4.82 7.23 -5.30
N PHE A 116 3.93 8.12 -5.73
CA PHE A 116 2.60 8.34 -5.17
C PHE A 116 1.76 7.07 -5.11
N ARG A 117 1.72 6.29 -6.21
CA ARG A 117 0.90 5.07 -6.28
C ARG A 117 1.28 4.06 -5.20
N ARG A 118 2.58 3.83 -4.98
CA ARG A 118 3.08 2.88 -3.97
C ARG A 118 2.81 3.40 -2.55
N TRP A 119 3.01 4.70 -2.34
CA TRP A 119 2.72 5.36 -1.08
C TRP A 119 1.21 5.29 -0.72
N LEU A 120 0.34 5.56 -1.68
CA LEU A 120 -1.11 5.52 -1.52
C LEU A 120 -1.60 4.09 -1.25
N ALA A 121 -1.05 3.09 -1.98
CA ALA A 121 -1.35 1.68 -1.77
C ALA A 121 -1.06 1.24 -0.32
N HIS A 122 0.06 1.67 0.25
CA HIS A 122 0.41 1.40 1.65
C HIS A 122 -0.58 2.04 2.63
N LYS A 123 -0.91 3.33 2.44
CA LYS A 123 -1.88 4.06 3.27
C LYS A 123 -3.26 3.42 3.27
N LEU A 124 -3.74 3.03 2.09
CA LEU A 124 -5.01 2.34 1.90
C LEU A 124 -4.99 0.96 2.56
N ALA A 125 -3.94 0.16 2.31
CA ALA A 125 -3.77 -1.14 2.94
C ALA A 125 -3.87 -1.06 4.45
N ARG A 126 -3.20 -0.08 5.06
CA ARG A 126 -3.23 0.12 6.50
C ARG A 126 -4.59 0.61 7.02
N SER A 127 -5.15 1.67 6.44
CA SER A 127 -6.37 2.30 6.96
C SER A 127 -7.60 1.40 6.91
N LEU A 128 -7.67 0.52 5.91
CA LEU A 128 -8.81 -0.36 5.68
C LEU A 128 -8.67 -1.64 6.51
N TRP A 129 -7.43 -2.10 6.69
CA TRP A 129 -7.10 -3.25 7.53
C TRP A 129 -7.28 -2.97 9.02
N GLU A 130 -6.74 -1.87 9.56
CA GLU A 130 -6.87 -1.47 10.98
C GLU A 130 -8.33 -1.28 11.43
N ARG A 131 -9.26 -1.00 10.51
CA ARG A 131 -10.69 -0.81 10.81
C ARG A 131 -11.50 -2.09 10.90
N THR A 132 -11.02 -3.20 10.33
CA THR A 132 -11.86 -4.38 10.09
C THR A 132 -11.25 -5.69 10.61
N HIS A 133 -9.94 -5.76 10.86
CA HIS A 133 -9.25 -7.03 11.17
C HIS A 133 -8.09 -6.85 12.17
N GLU A 134 -7.89 -7.84 13.05
CA GLU A 134 -6.76 -7.90 14.01
C GLU A 134 -5.45 -8.44 13.40
N SER A 135 -5.50 -9.04 12.21
CA SER A 135 -4.34 -9.69 11.58
C SER A 135 -3.41 -8.67 10.91
N HIS A 136 -2.45 -9.11 10.11
CA HIS A 136 -1.54 -8.29 9.32
C HIS A 136 -1.49 -8.85 7.91
N LEU A 137 -1.48 -7.96 6.93
CA LEU A 137 -1.38 -8.29 5.51
C LEU A 137 0.00 -7.90 5.00
N PHE A 138 0.61 -8.77 4.22
CA PHE A 138 1.67 -8.38 3.30
C PHE A 138 1.68 -9.22 2.03
N VAL A 139 2.22 -8.62 0.97
CA VAL A 139 2.45 -9.24 -0.33
C VAL A 139 3.92 -9.10 -0.66
N ALA A 140 4.60 -10.22 -0.89
CA ALA A 140 6.02 -10.26 -1.20
C ALA A 140 6.26 -10.87 -2.59
N GLY A 141 6.98 -10.16 -3.47
CA GLY A 141 7.22 -10.56 -4.85
C GLY A 141 8.68 -10.88 -5.15
N ALA A 142 8.92 -11.79 -6.11
CA ALA A 142 10.22 -12.11 -6.65
C ALA A 142 10.12 -12.60 -8.10
N SER A 143 11.22 -12.50 -8.86
CA SER A 143 11.31 -13.06 -10.21
C SER A 143 11.42 -14.59 -10.23
N SER A 144 11.56 -15.24 -9.08
CA SER A 144 11.78 -16.69 -8.95
C SER A 144 10.69 -17.36 -8.13
N GLU A 145 10.08 -18.42 -8.70
CA GLU A 145 9.15 -19.28 -7.97
C GLU A 145 9.79 -19.87 -6.71
N LYS A 146 11.09 -20.20 -6.79
CA LYS A 146 11.82 -20.82 -5.69
C LYS A 146 11.83 -19.93 -4.46
N ALA A 147 12.07 -18.62 -4.63
CA ALA A 147 12.09 -17.66 -3.52
C ALA A 147 10.71 -17.52 -2.86
N VAL A 148 9.64 -17.52 -3.66
CA VAL A 148 8.25 -17.45 -3.17
C VAL A 148 7.84 -18.74 -2.46
N LYS A 149 8.24 -19.92 -2.96
CA LYS A 149 8.02 -21.22 -2.30
C LYS A 149 8.80 -21.31 -1.00
N GLU A 150 10.05 -20.86 -0.98
CA GLU A 150 10.87 -20.83 0.22
C GLU A 150 10.25 -19.95 1.30
N LEU A 151 9.81 -18.73 0.93
CA LEU A 151 9.07 -17.85 1.84
C LEU A 151 7.84 -18.54 2.44
N ARG A 152 7.03 -19.19 1.59
CA ARG A 152 5.83 -19.91 2.01
C ARG A 152 6.18 -21.01 3.01
N ASP A 153 7.21 -21.80 2.73
CA ASP A 153 7.59 -22.95 3.54
C ASP A 153 8.10 -22.50 4.92
N ARG A 154 8.87 -21.41 4.97
CA ARG A 154 9.32 -20.78 6.23
C ARG A 154 8.16 -20.21 7.05
N LEU A 155 7.20 -19.53 6.41
CA LEU A 155 5.99 -19.04 7.08
C LEU A 155 5.12 -20.18 7.62
N MET A 156 4.98 -21.27 6.87
CA MET A 156 4.29 -22.48 7.35
C MET A 156 5.03 -23.13 8.52
N HIS A 157 6.37 -23.10 8.54
CA HIS A 157 7.14 -23.56 9.68
C HIS A 157 6.87 -22.71 10.92
N LEU A 158 6.97 -21.37 10.80
CA LEU A 158 6.66 -20.43 11.89
C LEU A 158 5.24 -20.60 12.43
N HIS A 159 4.29 -20.93 11.56
CA HIS A 159 2.92 -21.23 11.97
C HIS A 159 2.84 -22.48 12.85
N ARG A 160 3.52 -23.56 12.46
CA ARG A 160 3.59 -24.80 13.27
C ARG A 160 4.27 -24.56 14.61
N GLU A 161 5.31 -23.73 14.64
CA GLU A 161 6.03 -23.32 15.85
C GLU A 161 5.28 -22.29 16.71
N LYS A 162 4.08 -21.87 16.29
CA LYS A 162 3.26 -20.84 16.97
C LYS A 162 4.01 -19.51 17.13
N ALA A 163 4.92 -19.21 16.22
CA ALA A 163 5.61 -17.93 16.14
C ALA A 163 4.77 -16.87 15.40
N LEU A 164 3.80 -17.31 14.59
CA LEU A 164 2.73 -16.51 14.01
C LEU A 164 1.51 -17.40 13.77
N GLU A 165 0.32 -16.84 13.63
CA GLU A 165 -0.86 -17.57 13.18
C GLU A 165 -1.19 -17.16 11.74
N LEU A 166 -1.03 -18.07 10.78
CA LEU A 166 -1.44 -17.83 9.40
C LEU A 166 -2.96 -17.97 9.30
N GLU A 167 -3.58 -16.98 8.71
CA GLU A 167 -5.00 -17.04 8.35
C GLU A 167 -5.18 -17.38 6.87
N ALA A 168 -4.28 -16.92 5.99
CA ALA A 168 -4.30 -17.26 4.58
C ALA A 168 -2.92 -17.16 3.93
N LEU A 169 -2.69 -18.01 2.93
CA LEU A 169 -1.56 -17.98 2.02
C LEU A 169 -2.02 -18.25 0.58
N ALA A 170 -1.57 -17.43 -0.36
CA ALA A 170 -1.80 -17.66 -1.79
C ALA A 170 -0.53 -17.37 -2.60
N VAL A 171 -0.14 -18.32 -3.45
CA VAL A 171 0.96 -18.16 -4.42
C VAL A 171 0.38 -17.61 -5.71
N LEU A 172 0.97 -16.52 -6.20
CA LEU A 172 0.58 -15.81 -7.40
C LEU A 172 1.71 -15.96 -8.43
N ARG A 173 1.37 -16.33 -9.66
CA ARG A 173 2.31 -16.36 -10.80
C ARG A 173 1.71 -15.53 -11.92
N ARG A 174 2.44 -14.53 -12.39
CA ARG A 174 2.08 -13.82 -13.61
C ARG A 174 2.99 -14.25 -14.74
N ASP A 175 2.41 -14.85 -15.77
CA ASP A 175 3.18 -15.28 -16.94
C ASP A 175 3.60 -14.09 -17.82
N SER A 176 4.38 -14.37 -18.86
CA SER A 176 4.87 -13.36 -19.81
C SER A 176 3.76 -12.76 -20.68
N SER A 177 2.61 -13.40 -20.78
CA SER A 177 1.42 -12.88 -21.48
C SER A 177 0.57 -11.97 -20.59
N GLY A 178 0.90 -11.89 -19.30
CA GLY A 178 0.21 -11.08 -18.31
C GLY A 178 -0.94 -11.80 -17.61
N VAL A 179 -1.18 -13.08 -17.93
CA VAL A 179 -2.19 -13.94 -17.27
C VAL A 179 -1.70 -14.30 -15.87
N LEU A 180 -2.60 -14.21 -14.89
CA LEU A 180 -2.31 -14.58 -13.51
C LEU A 180 -2.85 -15.97 -13.20
N GLU A 181 -1.96 -16.84 -12.74
CA GLU A 181 -2.29 -18.09 -12.07
C GLU A 181 -2.25 -17.90 -10.55
N VAL A 182 -3.20 -18.54 -9.88
CA VAL A 182 -3.36 -18.52 -8.43
C VAL A 182 -3.31 -19.94 -7.91
N ARG A 183 -2.47 -20.18 -6.91
CA ARG A 183 -2.43 -21.47 -6.21
C ARG A 183 -2.62 -21.25 -4.72
N HIS A 184 -3.78 -21.69 -4.23
CA HIS A 184 -4.11 -21.70 -2.82
C HIS A 184 -3.32 -22.78 -2.08
N VAL A 185 -2.94 -22.51 -0.83
CA VAL A 185 -2.22 -23.48 0.01
C VAL A 185 -3.22 -24.18 0.93
N HIS A 186 -3.66 -25.38 0.56
CA HIS A 186 -4.77 -26.13 1.17
C HIS A 186 -4.56 -26.67 2.61
N HIS A 187 -3.51 -26.25 3.32
CA HIS A 187 -3.13 -26.83 4.63
C HIS A 187 -3.13 -25.84 5.80
N VAL A 188 -3.59 -24.61 5.59
CA VAL A 188 -3.80 -23.67 6.71
C VAL A 188 -5.22 -23.93 7.24
N SER A 189 -5.36 -24.07 8.57
CA SER A 189 -6.66 -24.21 9.25
C SER A 189 -7.39 -22.86 9.19
N VAL A 190 -7.86 -22.48 7.99
CA VAL A 190 -8.46 -21.18 7.71
C VAL A 190 -9.78 -21.05 8.49
N ARG A 191 -9.93 -20.02 9.33
CA ARG A 191 -11.27 -19.51 9.68
C ARG A 191 -11.78 -18.79 8.44
N GLU A 192 -12.63 -19.47 7.67
CA GLU A 192 -13.08 -19.18 6.30
C GLU A 192 -13.85 -17.86 6.05
N ALA A 193 -13.84 -16.87 6.96
CA ALA A 193 -14.87 -15.81 6.94
C ALA A 193 -14.40 -14.35 6.74
N ALA A 194 -13.11 -14.06 6.55
CA ALA A 194 -12.62 -12.67 6.64
C ALA A 194 -11.80 -12.15 5.44
N ALA A 195 -11.24 -13.04 4.62
CA ALA A 195 -10.23 -12.63 3.64
C ALA A 195 -10.81 -11.95 2.38
N GLY A 196 -12.02 -12.29 1.94
CA GLY A 196 -12.59 -11.87 0.65
C GLY A 196 -13.04 -10.40 0.55
N GLY A 197 -13.67 -9.87 1.60
CA GLY A 197 -14.16 -8.48 1.59
C GLY A 197 -13.05 -7.44 1.65
N VAL A 198 -11.95 -7.76 2.32
CA VAL A 198 -10.78 -6.87 2.43
C VAL A 198 -9.99 -6.84 1.14
N ALA A 199 -9.82 -8.01 0.55
CA ALA A 199 -9.22 -8.25 -0.74
C ALA A 199 -9.83 -7.40 -1.87
N GLY A 200 -11.13 -7.56 -2.14
CA GLY A 200 -11.82 -6.81 -3.21
C GLY A 200 -11.83 -5.29 -2.95
N PHE A 201 -11.78 -4.87 -1.69
CA PHE A 201 -11.78 -3.46 -1.31
C PHE A 201 -10.42 -2.79 -1.47
N LEU A 202 -9.32 -3.46 -1.10
CA LEU A 202 -7.95 -2.97 -1.31
C LEU A 202 -7.67 -2.69 -2.79
N LEU A 203 -8.33 -3.44 -3.68
CA LEU A 203 -8.23 -3.28 -5.12
C LEU A 203 -9.20 -2.25 -5.70
N GLY A 204 -10.44 -2.16 -5.20
CA GLY A 204 -11.32 -1.02 -5.45
C GLY A 204 -10.64 0.31 -5.11
N SER A 205 -9.82 0.34 -4.06
CA SER A 205 -9.00 1.50 -3.69
C SER A 205 -7.71 1.66 -4.51
N LEU A 206 -7.13 0.59 -5.09
CA LEU A 206 -5.93 0.64 -5.93
C LEU A 206 -6.22 1.07 -7.38
N LEU A 207 -7.41 0.74 -7.87
CA LEU A 207 -7.90 1.04 -9.23
C LEU A 207 -8.83 2.24 -9.28
N LEU A 208 -9.24 2.76 -8.12
CA LEU A 208 -10.03 3.98 -8.01
C LEU A 208 -11.32 3.84 -8.84
N HIS A 209 -12.05 2.72 -8.76
CA HIS A 209 -13.40 2.57 -9.34
C HIS A 209 -14.04 1.22 -8.90
N PRO A 210 -15.11 1.23 -8.09
CA PRO A 210 -15.84 0.00 -7.74
C PRO A 210 -16.53 -0.68 -8.94
N VAL A 211 -17.05 0.10 -9.90
CA VAL A 211 -17.77 -0.42 -11.08
C VAL A 211 -16.82 -0.91 -12.19
N LEU A 212 -15.61 -0.34 -12.27
CA LEU A 212 -14.61 -0.75 -13.27
C LEU A 212 -13.89 -2.05 -12.85
N GLY A 213 -13.72 -2.29 -11.53
CA GLY A 213 -13.31 -3.61 -11.02
C GLY A 213 -14.32 -4.70 -11.41
N ALA A 214 -15.62 -4.44 -11.25
CA ALA A 214 -16.67 -5.34 -11.72
C ALA A 214 -16.68 -5.53 -13.27
N ALA A 215 -16.37 -4.49 -14.06
CA ALA A 215 -16.43 -4.54 -15.53
C ALA A 215 -15.17 -5.18 -16.19
N ILE A 216 -13.99 -5.02 -15.59
CA ILE A 216 -12.75 -5.69 -16.05
C ILE A 216 -12.78 -7.17 -15.64
N GLY A 217 -13.36 -7.49 -14.47
CA GLY A 217 -13.68 -8.88 -14.08
C GLY A 217 -14.61 -9.59 -15.07
N ALA A 218 -15.58 -8.87 -15.65
CA ALA A 218 -16.49 -9.42 -16.66
C ALA A 218 -15.84 -9.69 -18.04
N ALA A 219 -14.79 -8.95 -18.42
CA ALA A 219 -14.15 -9.11 -19.74
C ALA A 219 -13.10 -10.23 -19.78
N ALA A 220 -12.50 -10.58 -18.64
CA ALA A 220 -11.54 -11.69 -18.54
C ALA A 220 -12.20 -13.07 -18.27
N GLY A 221 -13.50 -13.09 -17.97
CA GLY A 221 -14.26 -14.30 -17.63
C GLY A 221 -14.97 -15.01 -18.79
N ALA A 222 -14.82 -14.56 -20.03
CA ALA A 222 -15.62 -15.06 -21.16
C ALA A 222 -14.95 -16.16 -22.01
N VAL A 223 -13.88 -16.80 -21.55
CA VAL A 223 -13.24 -17.90 -22.30
C VAL A 223 -12.85 -19.08 -21.42
N ALA A 224 -13.84 -19.71 -20.78
CA ALA A 224 -13.84 -21.15 -20.51
C ALA A 224 -15.20 -21.59 -19.94
N GLY A 225 -15.92 -22.39 -20.73
CA GLY A 225 -16.75 -23.51 -20.26
C GLY A 225 -17.90 -23.24 -19.31
N GLU A 226 -19.11 -23.38 -19.84
CA GLU A 226 -20.30 -23.79 -19.09
C GLU A 226 -19.97 -25.06 -18.28
N GLU A 227 -19.83 -24.96 -16.96
CA GLU A 227 -20.43 -25.92 -16.02
C GLU A 227 -20.41 -25.40 -14.59
N GLU A 228 -21.55 -25.64 -13.96
CA GLU A 228 -22.03 -25.18 -12.67
C GLU A 228 -21.26 -25.86 -11.52
N PHE A 229 -20.33 -25.16 -10.87
CA PHE A 229 -19.88 -25.56 -9.53
C PHE A 229 -19.55 -24.36 -8.65
N SER A 230 -20.61 -23.73 -8.15
CA SER A 230 -20.72 -23.11 -6.83
C SER A 230 -19.42 -22.56 -6.20
N LEU A 231 -19.08 -21.33 -6.57
CA LEU A 231 -18.09 -20.46 -5.92
C LEU A 231 -18.54 -19.99 -4.52
N ARG A 232 -18.98 -20.90 -3.65
CA ARG A 232 -19.56 -20.57 -2.33
C ARG A 232 -18.85 -21.15 -1.12
N HIS A 233 -17.67 -21.76 -1.26
CA HIS A 233 -17.03 -22.45 -0.13
C HIS A 233 -15.54 -22.11 0.11
N ALA A 234 -15.05 -20.90 -0.24
CA ALA A 234 -13.64 -20.58 0.02
C ALA A 234 -13.33 -19.15 0.51
N GLY A 235 -14.31 -18.24 0.58
CA GLY A 235 -14.10 -16.90 1.17
C GLY A 235 -13.01 -16.03 0.51
N LEU A 236 -12.55 -16.39 -0.69
CA LEU A 236 -11.64 -15.64 -1.55
C LEU A 236 -12.33 -15.52 -2.91
N GLU A 237 -12.69 -14.30 -3.31
CA GLU A 237 -13.29 -14.06 -4.62
C GLU A 237 -12.20 -14.16 -5.70
N ASP A 238 -12.40 -14.99 -6.73
CA ASP A 238 -11.43 -15.22 -7.81
C ASP A 238 -11.00 -13.91 -8.51
N ASP A 239 -11.87 -12.90 -8.47
CA ASP A 239 -11.64 -11.61 -9.11
C ASP A 239 -10.64 -10.73 -8.35
N PHE A 240 -10.57 -10.86 -7.01
CA PHE A 240 -9.53 -10.21 -6.21
C PHE A 240 -8.14 -10.64 -6.64
N ILE A 241 -7.96 -11.95 -6.83
CA ILE A 241 -6.64 -12.48 -7.06
C ILE A 241 -6.18 -12.11 -8.48
N LYS A 242 -7.07 -12.17 -9.47
CA LYS A 242 -6.83 -11.66 -10.83
C LYS A 242 -6.43 -10.18 -10.86
N GLU A 243 -6.88 -9.38 -9.90
CA GLU A 243 -6.57 -7.94 -9.85
C GLU A 243 -5.31 -7.62 -9.05
N LEU A 244 -4.98 -8.39 -8.00
CA LEU A 244 -3.70 -8.30 -7.27
C LEU A 244 -2.51 -8.57 -8.21
N ALA A 245 -2.77 -9.33 -9.28
CA ALA A 245 -1.90 -9.50 -10.44
C ALA A 245 -1.33 -8.19 -10.98
N CYS A 246 -2.06 -7.07 -10.90
CA CYS A 246 -1.61 -5.79 -11.44
C CYS A 246 -0.39 -5.19 -10.71
N THR A 247 -0.11 -5.67 -9.49
CA THR A 247 1.10 -5.31 -8.71
C THR A 247 2.24 -6.30 -8.91
N VAL A 248 1.94 -7.48 -9.44
CA VAL A 248 2.88 -8.52 -9.84
C VAL A 248 3.30 -8.21 -11.28
N LEU A 249 4.58 -7.95 -11.49
CA LEU A 249 5.08 -7.67 -12.85
C LEU A 249 4.92 -8.92 -13.72
N PRO A 250 4.78 -8.78 -15.05
CA PRO A 250 4.86 -9.93 -15.95
C PRO A 250 6.13 -10.75 -15.69
N ASP A 251 6.02 -12.07 -15.84
CA ASP A 251 7.11 -13.03 -15.57
C ASP A 251 7.65 -12.99 -14.13
N THR A 252 6.76 -12.76 -13.15
CA THR A 252 7.13 -12.77 -11.72
C THR A 252 6.15 -13.56 -10.85
N TRP A 253 6.58 -13.81 -9.62
CA TRP A 253 5.87 -14.56 -8.60
C TRP A 253 5.63 -13.68 -7.37
N ALA A 254 4.55 -13.94 -6.64
CA ALA A 254 4.31 -13.31 -5.36
C ALA A 254 3.64 -14.25 -4.35
N LEU A 255 3.83 -13.97 -3.07
CA LEU A 255 3.09 -14.58 -1.97
C LEU A 255 2.23 -13.53 -1.31
N LEU A 256 0.92 -13.80 -1.23
CA LEU A 256 0.03 -13.07 -0.33
C LEU A 256 0.00 -13.80 1.01
N VAL A 257 0.11 -13.02 2.09
CA VAL A 257 0.14 -13.52 3.46
C VAL A 257 -0.81 -12.72 4.33
N LEU A 258 -1.69 -13.45 5.03
CA LEU A 258 -2.49 -12.94 6.14
C LEU A 258 -2.07 -13.67 7.41
N ALA A 259 -1.65 -12.93 8.43
CA ALA A 259 -1.18 -13.51 9.69
C ALA A 259 -1.52 -12.65 10.91
N LYS A 260 -1.86 -13.25 12.05
CA LYS A 260 -2.01 -12.56 13.34
C LYS A 260 -1.01 -13.11 14.38
N GLU A 261 -1.02 -12.53 15.58
CA GLU A 261 -0.22 -12.98 16.73
C GLU A 261 1.28 -13.18 16.40
N VAL A 262 1.88 -12.18 15.74
CA VAL A 262 3.23 -12.29 15.19
C VAL A 262 4.30 -12.02 16.26
N ARG A 263 5.14 -13.03 16.55
CA ARG A 263 6.36 -12.88 17.35
C ARG A 263 7.49 -12.35 16.47
N ILE A 264 7.62 -11.02 16.43
CA ILE A 264 8.47 -10.31 15.46
C ILE A 264 9.91 -10.85 15.40
N GLY A 265 10.57 -11.09 16.54
CA GLY A 265 11.97 -11.56 16.56
C GLY A 265 12.18 -12.87 15.78
N PRO A 266 11.59 -13.99 16.22
CA PRO A 266 11.69 -15.28 15.52
C PRO A 266 11.25 -15.22 14.05
N VAL A 267 10.20 -14.45 13.75
CA VAL A 267 9.69 -14.32 12.39
C VAL A 267 10.70 -13.60 11.49
N LEU A 268 11.28 -12.49 11.93
CA LEU A 268 12.28 -11.79 11.13
C LEU A 268 13.53 -12.63 10.92
N GLU A 269 14.02 -13.33 11.96
CA GLU A 269 15.18 -14.23 11.84
C GLU A 269 14.94 -15.35 10.83
N GLU A 270 13.81 -16.04 10.92
CA GLU A 270 13.48 -17.12 10.00
C GLU A 270 13.27 -16.62 8.57
N LEU A 271 12.79 -15.39 8.37
CA LEU A 271 12.59 -14.81 7.05
C LEU A 271 13.86 -14.21 6.43
N LYS A 272 15.01 -14.27 7.11
CA LYS A 272 16.26 -13.67 6.62
C LYS A 272 16.74 -14.28 5.30
N GLY A 273 17.08 -13.40 4.35
CA GLY A 273 17.79 -13.76 3.13
C GLY A 273 16.99 -14.56 2.11
N VAL A 274 15.65 -14.56 2.21
CA VAL A 274 14.77 -15.25 1.24
C VAL A 274 14.82 -14.58 -0.15
N GLY A 275 15.19 -13.30 -0.23
CA GLY A 275 15.41 -12.60 -1.49
C GLY A 275 14.14 -12.16 -2.21
N VAL A 276 13.06 -11.93 -1.46
CA VAL A 276 11.79 -11.38 -1.96
C VAL A 276 11.66 -9.89 -1.59
N LYS A 277 10.85 -9.14 -2.34
CA LYS A 277 10.56 -7.72 -2.09
C LYS A 277 9.16 -7.53 -1.57
N VAL A 278 9.00 -6.75 -0.49
CA VAL A 278 7.67 -6.34 0.00
C VAL A 278 7.04 -5.35 -0.99
N LEU A 279 5.93 -5.77 -1.60
CA LEU A 279 5.16 -5.00 -2.57
C LEU A 279 4.08 -4.15 -1.89
N VAL A 280 3.33 -4.77 -0.98
CA VAL A 280 2.22 -4.17 -0.23
C VAL A 280 2.24 -4.70 1.20
N THR A 281 1.96 -3.87 2.19
CA THR A 281 1.79 -4.32 3.58
C THR A 281 0.89 -3.38 4.37
N SER A 282 0.17 -3.93 5.36
CA SER A 282 -0.54 -3.16 6.38
C SER A 282 0.33 -2.82 7.61
N LEU A 283 1.60 -3.25 7.65
CA LEU A 283 2.53 -2.95 8.74
C LEU A 283 2.87 -1.46 8.81
N SER A 284 3.19 -0.99 10.02
CA SER A 284 3.76 0.34 10.23
C SER A 284 5.07 0.52 9.47
N LYS A 285 5.48 1.76 9.17
CA LYS A 285 6.76 2.05 8.47
C LYS A 285 7.96 1.34 9.13
N ARG A 286 8.02 1.33 10.45
CA ARG A 286 9.06 0.62 11.22
C ARG A 286 8.95 -0.90 11.07
N GLY A 287 7.74 -1.45 11.03
CA GLY A 287 7.51 -2.89 10.83
C GLY A 287 7.83 -3.33 9.40
N GLU A 288 7.44 -2.55 8.40
CA GLU A 288 7.77 -2.78 6.99
C GLU A 288 9.27 -2.73 6.76
N GLU A 289 9.99 -1.76 7.32
CA GLU A 289 11.43 -1.65 7.13
C GLU A 289 12.14 -2.89 7.69
N ARG A 290 11.81 -3.30 8.92
CA ARG A 290 12.35 -4.52 9.52
C ARG A 290 12.04 -5.77 8.71
N LEU A 291 10.81 -5.87 8.18
CA LEU A 291 10.42 -6.98 7.31
C LEU A 291 11.21 -6.97 6.00
N ARG A 292 11.41 -5.79 5.39
CA ARG A 292 12.18 -5.61 4.16
C ARG A 292 13.65 -5.96 4.38
N GLU A 293 14.27 -5.46 5.44
CA GLU A 293 15.66 -5.75 5.82
C GLU A 293 15.90 -7.25 5.98
N ALA A 294 15.01 -7.93 6.72
CA ALA A 294 15.07 -9.38 6.88
C ALA A 294 14.97 -10.09 5.52
N LEU A 295 13.94 -9.81 4.74
CA LEU A 295 13.68 -10.49 3.48
C LEU A 295 14.75 -10.24 2.40
N GLU A 296 15.27 -9.02 2.32
CA GLU A 296 16.31 -8.62 1.36
C GLU A 296 17.73 -8.99 1.82
N GLY A 297 17.90 -9.38 3.10
CA GLY A 297 19.19 -9.80 3.66
C GLY A 297 20.17 -8.66 3.90
N LYS A 298 19.69 -7.41 4.04
CA LYS A 298 20.54 -6.31 4.49
C LYS A 298 20.71 -6.44 6.00
N GLU A 299 21.89 -6.87 6.43
CA GLU A 299 22.27 -6.83 7.84
C GLU A 299 22.15 -5.40 8.38
N ASP A 300 21.53 -5.28 9.55
CA ASP A 300 21.58 -4.09 10.39
C ASP A 300 23.06 -3.74 10.60
N GLY A 301 23.51 -2.64 10.00
CA GLY A 301 24.82 -2.02 10.27
C GLY A 301 24.87 -1.38 11.65
N GLY A 302 24.30 -2.03 12.66
CA GLY A 302 24.21 -1.60 14.04
C GLY A 302 25.46 -1.98 14.82
N ASN A 303 26.37 -1.01 14.90
CA ASN A 303 27.26 -0.73 16.04
C ASN A 303 27.87 -1.93 16.79
N ARG A 304 29.03 -2.41 16.33
CA ARG A 304 30.00 -3.10 17.20
C ARG A 304 30.98 -2.07 17.76
N ASP A 305 30.54 -1.29 18.74
CA ASP A 305 31.48 -0.60 19.61
C ASP A 305 31.94 -1.56 20.70
N SER A 306 33.17 -2.03 20.51
CA SER A 306 34.20 -2.28 21.52
C SER A 306 33.75 -2.78 22.91
N ALA A 307 33.87 -4.10 23.09
CA ALA A 307 34.28 -4.68 24.37
C ALA A 307 35.59 -5.46 24.16
N GLY A 308 36.64 -5.07 24.88
CA GLY A 308 38.01 -5.63 24.82
C GLY A 308 38.85 -4.99 23.72
N GLU A 309 39.99 -4.35 23.97
CA GLU A 309 41.02 -4.47 25.02
C GLU A 309 41.53 -3.10 25.48
#